data_AF-A0A2A2KND6-F1
#
_entry.id   AF-A0A2A2KND6-F1
#
_cell.length_a   1.000
_cell.length_b   1.000
_cell.length_c   1.000
_cell.angle_alpha   90.00
_cell.angle_beta   90.00
_cell.angle_gamma   90.00
#
_symmetry.space_group_name_H-M   'P 1'
#
loop_
_entity.id
_entity.type
_entity.pdbx_description
1 polymer ?
#
loop_
_entity_poly.entity_id
_entity_poly.type
_entity_poly.pdbx_seq_one_letter_code
_entity_poly.pdbx_strand_id
1 'polypeptide(L)'
;MGGWRMETFRMLIYVTFPVGSFWLYNQPQFYNKFMDNWTIPNDKKNNELIKKYIEEMNAVKRKKEYEDFLRDQMAMEAARKTQ
;
A
#
# COMPACT_ATOMS: atom_id res chain seq x y z
N MET A 1 26.44 10.08 -47.71
CA MET A 1 25.74 10.73 -46.57
C MET A 1 24.46 9.96 -46.19
N GLY A 2 24.52 8.64 -45.95
CA GLY A 2 23.34 7.80 -45.69
C GLY A 2 23.27 7.13 -44.31
N GLY A 3 24.36 7.16 -43.53
CA GLY A 3 24.45 6.45 -42.24
C GLY A 3 23.50 6.98 -41.18
N TRP A 4 23.23 8.29 -41.16
CA TRP A 4 22.37 8.93 -40.15
C TRP A 4 20.95 8.36 -40.11
N ARG A 5 20.40 7.92 -41.26
CA ARG A 5 19.06 7.31 -41.32
C ARG A 5 18.98 5.99 -40.55
N MET A 6 20.03 5.17 -40.64
CA MET A 6 20.12 3.90 -39.91
C MET A 6 20.37 4.11 -38.41
N GLU A 7 21.11 5.16 -38.06
CA GLU A 7 21.34 5.56 -36.67
C GLU A 7 20.02 6.02 -36.02
N THR A 8 19.25 6.87 -36.70
CA THR A 8 17.92 7.32 -36.23
C THR A 8 16.95 6.15 -36.08
N PHE A 9 16.95 5.20 -37.02
CA PHE A 9 16.10 4.01 -36.92
C PHE A 9 16.48 3.13 -35.72
N ARG A 10 17.78 2.93 -35.46
CA ARG A 10 18.25 2.22 -34.26
C ARG A 10 17.82 2.92 -32.98
N MET A 11 18.00 4.24 -32.90
CA MET A 11 17.56 5.04 -31.76
C MET A 11 16.05 4.91 -31.53
N LEU A 12 15.26 4.93 -32.62
CA LEU A 12 13.81 4.75 -32.54
C LEU A 12 13.45 3.38 -31.97
N ILE A 13 14.11 2.30 -32.39
CA ILE A 13 13.89 0.97 -31.80
C ILE A 13 14.29 0.98 -30.33
N TYR A 14 15.46 1.52 -29.97
CA TYR A 14 15.93 1.52 -28.59
C TYR A 14 15.01 2.29 -27.64
N VAL A 15 14.32 3.33 -28.11
CA VAL A 15 13.36 4.07 -27.30
C VAL A 15 11.99 3.40 -27.29
N THR A 16 11.48 2.99 -28.45
CA THR A 16 10.11 2.47 -28.56
C THR A 16 9.97 1.03 -28.08
N PHE A 17 11.01 0.20 -28.23
CA PHE A 17 11.00 -1.20 -27.81
C PHE A 17 10.74 -1.38 -26.31
N PRO A 18 11.53 -0.78 -25.39
CA PRO A 18 11.31 -0.99 -23.95
C PRO A 18 9.94 -0.47 -23.49
N VAL A 19 9.48 0.68 -24.03
CA VAL A 19 8.18 1.26 -23.68
C VAL A 19 7.03 0.40 -24.22
N GLY A 20 7.12 -0.04 -25.47
CA GLY A 20 6.13 -0.90 -26.11
C GLY A 20 6.04 -2.27 -25.47
N SER A 21 7.19 -2.89 -25.15
CA SER A 21 7.25 -4.14 -24.41
C SER A 21 6.64 -3.98 -23.02
N PHE A 22 7.01 -2.94 -22.27
CA PHE A 22 6.41 -2.69 -20.96
C PHE A 22 4.89 -2.52 -21.04
N TRP A 23 4.40 -1.72 -21.97
CA TRP A 23 2.97 -1.49 -22.15
C TRP A 23 2.20 -2.77 -22.52
N LEU A 24 2.77 -3.62 -23.38
CA LEU A 24 2.16 -4.87 -23.81
C LEU A 24 2.11 -5.91 -22.67
N TYR A 25 3.21 -6.08 -21.94
CA TYR A 25 3.29 -7.10 -20.89
C TYR A 25 2.66 -6.68 -19.56
N ASN A 26 2.51 -5.37 -19.32
CA ASN A 26 1.81 -4.86 -18.15
C ASN A 26 0.28 -4.86 -18.30
N GLN A 27 -0.26 -5.40 -19.41
CA GLN A 27 -1.69 -5.61 -19.54
C GLN A 27 -2.18 -6.66 -18.51
N PRO A 28 -3.34 -6.46 -17.87
CA PRO A 28 -3.84 -7.34 -16.80
C PRO A 28 -3.89 -8.83 -17.20
N GLN A 29 -4.22 -9.12 -18.45
CA GLN A 29 -4.28 -10.47 -19.01
C GLN A 29 -2.95 -11.24 -18.91
N PHE A 30 -1.81 -10.56 -19.06
CA PHE A 30 -0.49 -11.17 -18.94
C PHE A 30 0.01 -11.07 -17.50
N TYR A 31 -0.12 -9.89 -16.89
CA TYR A 31 0.30 -9.64 -15.52
C TYR A 31 -0.30 -10.64 -14.54
N ASN A 32 -1.62 -10.86 -14.59
CA ASN A 32 -2.29 -11.79 -13.69
C ASN A 32 -1.80 -13.23 -13.89
N LYS A 33 -1.57 -13.67 -15.13
CA LYS A 33 -1.05 -15.02 -15.41
C LYS A 33 0.37 -15.24 -14.84
N PHE A 34 1.22 -14.21 -14.86
CA PHE A 34 2.56 -14.29 -14.30
C PHE A 34 2.57 -14.15 -12.77
N MET A 35 1.68 -13.33 -12.22
CA MET A 35 1.61 -13.08 -10.78
C MET A 35 0.70 -14.04 -10.01
N ASP A 36 -0.10 -14.87 -10.67
CA ASP A 36 -1.02 -15.81 -10.03
C ASP A 36 -0.32 -16.75 -9.04
N ASN A 37 0.90 -17.16 -9.38
CA ASN A 37 1.73 -18.04 -8.55
C ASN A 37 2.77 -17.28 -7.72
N TRP A 38 2.83 -15.96 -7.86
CA TRP A 38 3.75 -15.12 -7.09
C TRP A 38 3.11 -14.76 -5.76
N THR A 39 3.40 -15.57 -4.74
CA THR A 39 3.05 -15.25 -3.37
C THR A 39 4.23 -14.53 -2.70
N ILE A 40 3.92 -13.51 -1.89
CA ILE A 40 4.92 -12.92 -1.01
C ILE A 40 5.30 -14.02 0.00
N PRO A 41 6.58 -14.40 0.12
CA PRO A 41 6.99 -15.46 1.03
C PRO A 41 6.48 -15.14 2.42
N ASN A 42 5.70 -16.09 2.96
CA ASN A 42 5.00 -15.93 4.23
C ASN A 42 6.01 -16.12 5.36
N ASP A 43 6.82 -15.08 5.61
CA ASP A 43 7.83 -15.08 6.65
C ASP A 43 7.12 -15.02 8.02
N LYS A 44 7.17 -16.14 8.76
CA LYS A 44 6.49 -16.28 10.06
C LYS A 44 6.86 -15.14 11.03
N LYS A 45 8.10 -14.67 10.99
CA LYS A 45 8.59 -13.60 11.87
C LYS A 45 7.95 -12.25 11.50
N ASN A 46 7.77 -11.97 10.21
CA ASN A 46 7.08 -10.76 9.76
C ASN A 46 5.59 -10.75 10.18
N ASN A 47 4.94 -11.90 10.15
CA ASN A 47 3.55 -12.03 10.62
C ASN A 47 3.41 -11.78 12.13
N GLU A 48 4.35 -12.27 12.93
CA GLU A 48 4.36 -12.02 14.38
C GLU A 48 4.57 -10.53 14.70
N LEU A 49 5.45 -9.85 13.96
CA LEU A 49 5.65 -8.40 14.09
C LEU A 49 4.38 -7.62 13.76
N ILE A 50 3.72 -7.96 12.65
CA ILE A 50 2.45 -7.33 12.24
C ILE A 50 1.37 -7.57 13.29
N LYS A 51 1.26 -8.81 13.80
CA LYS A 51 0.27 -9.14 14.84
C LYS A 51 0.49 -8.35 16.12
N LYS A 52 1.74 -8.24 16.57
CA LYS A 52 2.10 -7.45 17.77
C LYS A 52 1.79 -5.96 17.56
N TYR A 53 2.12 -5.42 16.39
CA TYR A 53 1.82 -4.03 16.05
C TYR A 53 0.31 -3.73 16.09
N ILE A 54 -0.51 -4.62 15.52
CA ILE A 54 -1.98 -4.50 15.54
C ILE A 54 -2.50 -4.54 16.98
N GLU A 55 -1.94 -5.42 17.82
CA GLU A 55 -2.34 -5.54 19.23
C GLU A 55 -2.04 -4.27 20.03
N GLU A 56 -0.84 -3.70 19.85
CA GLU A 56 -0.43 -2.44 20.48
C GLU A 56 -1.32 -1.27 20.04
N MET A 57 -1.60 -1.16 18.73
CA MET A 57 -2.52 -0.15 18.20
C MET A 57 -3.93 -0.26 18.81
N ASN A 58 -4.46 -1.48 18.90
CA ASN A 58 -5.78 -1.71 19.48
C ASN A 58 -5.80 -1.41 20.99
N ALA A 59 -4.72 -1.67 21.71
CA ALA A 59 -4.60 -1.31 23.12
C ALA A 59 -4.61 0.21 23.34
N VAL A 60 -3.92 0.97 22.49
CA VAL A 60 -3.96 2.44 22.51
C VAL A 60 -5.36 2.95 22.20
N LYS A 61 -6.02 2.38 21.18
CA LYS A 61 -7.38 2.78 20.81
C LYS A 61 -8.37 2.57 21.95
N ARG A 62 -8.34 1.40 22.60
CA ARG A 62 -9.21 1.10 23.76
C ARG A 62 -9.02 2.08 24.91
N LYS A 63 -7.77 2.48 25.20
CA LYS A 63 -7.49 3.48 26.25
C LYS A 63 -8.10 4.83 25.91
N LYS A 64 -7.93 5.29 24.67
CA LYS A 64 -8.50 6.55 24.21
C LYS A 64 -10.03 6.54 24.27
N GLU A 65 -10.66 5.46 23.80
CA GLU A 65 -12.12 5.28 23.87
C GLU A 65 -12.63 5.33 25.33
N TYR A 66 -11.89 4.74 26.27
CA TYR A 66 -12.23 4.79 27.69
C TYR A 66 -12.06 6.21 28.29
N GLU A 67 -10.99 6.92 27.95
CA GLU A 67 -10.76 8.30 28.39
C GLU A 67 -11.83 9.26 27.87
N ASP A 68 -12.20 9.15 26.58
CA ASP A 68 -13.28 9.93 26.00
C ASP A 68 -14.63 9.64 26.70
N PHE A 69 -14.93 8.37 26.98
CA PHE A 69 -16.15 8.00 27.71
C PHE A 69 -16.21 8.56 29.13
N LEU A 70 -15.09 8.55 29.86
CA LEU A 70 -15.02 9.15 31.20
C LEU A 70 -15.20 10.66 31.16
N ARG A 71 -14.61 11.33 30.16
CA ARG A 71 -14.74 12.77 29.96
C ARG A 71 -16.20 13.17 29.72
N ASP A 72 -16.92 12.40 28.92
CA ASP A 72 -18.33 12.62 28.67
C ASP A 72 -19.18 12.44 29.93
N GLN A 73 -18.90 11.42 30.76
CA GLN A 73 -19.58 11.24 32.04
C GLN A 73 -19.36 12.42 33.00
N MET A 74 -18.12 12.89 33.13
CA MET A 74 -17.81 14.04 33.98
C MET A 74 -18.50 15.32 33.49
N ALA A 75 -18.58 15.52 32.17
CA ALA A 75 -19.29 16.67 31.58
C ALA A 75 -20.80 16.60 31.85
N MET A 76 -21.40 15.41 31.74
CA MET A 76 -22.82 15.19 32.08
C MET A 76 -23.12 15.39 33.57
N GLU A 77 -22.23 14.92 34.45
CA GLU A 77 -22.39 15.12 35.90
C GLU A 77 -22.22 16.59 36.30
N ALA A 78 -21.24 17.30 35.73
CA ALA A 78 -21.05 18.73 35.94
C ALA A 78 -22.29 19.52 35.49
N ALA A 79 -22.85 19.21 34.32
CA ALA A 79 -24.07 19.84 33.81
C ALA A 79 -25.31 19.58 34.70
N ARG A 80 -25.39 18.42 35.36
CA ARG A 80 -26.45 18.13 36.35
C ARG A 80 -26.31 18.90 37.66
N LYS A 81 -25.09 19.27 38.06
CA LYS A 81 -24.84 19.99 39.32
C LYS A 81 -25.02 21.51 39.21
N THR A 82 -24.98 22.06 37.99
CA THR A 82 -25.20 23.49 37.70
C THR A 82 -26.64 23.84 37.38
N GLN A 83 -27.55 22.86 37.35
CA GLN A 83 -28.99 23.02 37.13
C GLN A 83 -29.76 22.91 38.46
#